data_AF-R0HG44-F1
#
_entry.id   AF-R0HG44-F1
#
_cell.length_a   1.000
_cell.length_b   1.000
_cell.length_c   1.000
_cell.angle_alpha   90.00
_cell.angle_beta   90.00
_cell.angle_gamma   90.00
#
_symmetry.space_group_name_H-M   'P 1'
#
loop_
_entity.id
_entity.type
_entity.pdbx_description
1 polymer ?
#
loop_
_entity_poly.entity_id
_entity_poly.type
_entity_poly.pdbx_seq_one_letter_code
_entity_poly.pdbx_strand_id
1 'polypeptide(L)'
;MEENGETNEIWVTNKIDETNVVSWSMFLAVDYSKTDIDSGVRFLVDEEKKFVVYWHMKSVVSYENVVHIIEEDNKVRKVDFEAYARSTSYSPPLFTYVPSLVQIQ
;
A
#
# COMPACT_ATOMS: atom_id res chain seq x y z
N MET A 1 29.42 2.83 -5.88
CA MET A 1 28.50 2.69 -7.01
C MET A 1 27.13 2.90 -6.42
N GLU A 2 26.56 4.07 -6.67
CA GLU A 2 25.24 4.44 -6.18
C GLU A 2 24.24 3.76 -7.13
N GLU A 3 23.59 2.69 -6.67
CA GLU A 3 22.44 2.15 -7.38
C GLU A 3 21.37 3.24 -7.39
N ASN A 4 21.18 3.88 -8.54
CA ASN A 4 19.99 4.69 -8.79
C ASN A 4 18.80 3.73 -8.80
N GLY A 5 18.26 3.43 -7.61
CA GLY A 5 17.01 2.70 -7.48
C GLY A 5 15.95 3.44 -8.30
N GLU A 6 15.33 2.72 -9.24
CA GLU A 6 14.27 3.29 -10.07
C GLU A 6 13.12 3.74 -9.16
N THR A 7 13.02 5.05 -8.97
CA THR A 7 11.97 5.64 -8.15
C THR A 7 10.69 5.66 -8.99
N ASN A 8 9.69 4.94 -8.52
CA ASN A 8 8.40 4.82 -9.18
C ASN A 8 7.41 5.79 -8.54
N GLU A 9 6.62 6.48 -9.35
CA GLU A 9 5.72 7.52 -8.87
C GLU A 9 4.28 7.00 -8.79
N ILE A 10 3.62 7.29 -7.68
CA ILE A 10 2.20 7.07 -7.49
C ILE A 10 1.49 8.40 -7.75
N TRP A 11 0.60 8.39 -8.74
CA TRP A 11 -0.19 9.55 -9.14
C TRP A 11 -1.66 9.32 -8.77
N VAL A 12 -2.31 10.36 -8.23
CA VAL A 12 -3.72 10.32 -7.83
C VAL A 12 -4.52 11.40 -8.55
N THR A 13 -5.82 11.16 -8.69
CA THR A 13 -6.76 12.15 -9.21
C THR A 13 -8.10 12.04 -8.50
N ASN A 14 -8.69 13.19 -8.17
CA ASN A 14 -9.96 13.29 -7.45
C ASN A 14 -11.17 13.43 -8.37
N LYS A 15 -10.96 13.53 -9.68
CA LYS A 15 -12.04 13.73 -10.66
C LYS A 15 -11.80 12.89 -11.89
N ILE A 16 -12.71 11.95 -12.12
CA ILE A 16 -12.83 11.22 -13.38
C ILE A 16 -14.12 11.73 -14.01
N ASP A 17 -14.01 12.84 -14.75
CA ASP A 17 -15.10 13.41 -15.55
C ASP A 17 -14.78 13.18 -17.01
N GLU A 18 -15.74 12.63 -17.76
CA GLU A 18 -15.59 12.28 -19.18
C GLU A 18 -15.36 13.50 -20.08
N THR A 19 -15.67 14.71 -19.59
CA THR A 19 -15.66 15.93 -20.40
C THR A 19 -14.43 16.82 -20.23
N ASN A 20 -13.58 16.56 -19.24
CA ASN A 20 -12.45 17.43 -18.88
C ASN A 20 -11.11 16.68 -18.87
N VAL A 21 -10.02 17.40 -19.11
CA VAL A 21 -8.66 16.86 -18.95
C VAL A 21 -8.48 16.46 -17.49
N VAL A 22 -8.24 15.17 -17.24
CA VAL A 22 -7.99 14.63 -15.90
C VAL A 22 -6.70 15.23 -15.36
N SER A 23 -6.81 15.99 -14.26
CA SER A 23 -5.66 16.54 -13.56
C SER A 23 -5.11 15.49 -12.60
N TRP A 24 -3.89 15.05 -12.85
CA TRP A 24 -3.16 14.12 -11.99
C TRP A 24 -2.19 14.91 -11.11
N SER A 25 -2.06 14.50 -9.85
CA SER A 25 -1.05 15.00 -8.93
C SER A 25 -0.18 13.85 -8.44
N MET A 26 1.15 14.04 -8.50
CA MET A 26 2.09 13.11 -7.90
C MET A 26 1.87 13.12 -6.39
N PHE A 27 1.60 11.94 -5.84
CA PHE A 27 1.31 11.74 -4.44
C PHE A 27 2.55 11.25 -3.67
N LEU A 28 3.20 10.20 -4.17
CA LEU A 28 4.33 9.55 -3.48
C LEU A 28 5.32 8.98 -4.47
N ALA A 29 6.61 9.09 -4.16
CA ALA A 29 7.68 8.40 -4.87
C ALA A 29 8.09 7.17 -4.07
N VAL A 30 8.11 6.01 -4.71
CA VAL A 30 8.32 4.68 -4.11
C VAL A 30 9.41 3.94 -4.87
N ASP A 31 10.41 3.45 -4.15
CA ASP A 31 11.42 2.55 -4.68
C ASP A 31 10.89 1.11 -4.63
N TYR A 32 10.36 0.62 -5.75
CA TYR A 32 9.79 -0.73 -5.80
C TYR A 32 10.83 -1.83 -5.57
N SER A 33 12.13 -1.57 -5.75
CA SER A 33 13.18 -2.54 -5.41
C SER A 33 13.22 -2.88 -3.92
N LYS A 34 12.70 -1.97 -3.07
CA LYS A 34 12.58 -2.15 -1.62
C LYS A 34 11.26 -2.78 -1.21
N THR A 35 10.39 -3.13 -2.16
CA THR A 35 9.03 -3.59 -1.90
C THR A 35 8.71 -4.87 -2.67
N ASP A 36 7.96 -5.78 -2.03
CA ASP A 36 7.49 -7.01 -2.65
C ASP A 36 6.10 -6.78 -3.30
N ILE A 37 5.98 -5.78 -4.18
CA ILE A 37 4.72 -5.47 -4.86
C ILE A 37 4.60 -6.33 -6.12
N ASP A 38 3.62 -7.23 -6.14
CA ASP A 38 3.24 -8.04 -7.30
C ASP A 38 1.82 -7.67 -7.78
N SER A 39 1.38 -8.28 -8.87
CA SER A 39 0.00 -8.18 -9.38
C SER A 39 -1.03 -8.64 -8.32
N GLY A 40 -2.19 -7.97 -8.32
CA GLY A 40 -3.29 -8.31 -7.40
C GLY A 40 -3.15 -7.76 -5.97
N VAL A 41 -2.20 -6.85 -5.72
CA VAL A 41 -2.12 -6.13 -4.45
C VAL A 41 -3.38 -5.33 -4.17
N ARG A 42 -3.77 -5.32 -2.91
CA ARG A 42 -4.81 -4.43 -2.39
C ARG A 42 -4.11 -3.32 -1.65
N PHE A 43 -4.49 -2.08 -1.89
CA PHE A 43 -3.83 -0.93 -1.29
C PHE A 43 -4.84 0.13 -0.83
N LEU A 44 -4.40 0.94 0.12
CA LEU A 44 -5.07 2.10 0.64
C LEU A 44 -4.07 3.25 0.66
N VAL A 45 -4.53 4.43 0.26
CA VAL A 45 -3.75 5.66 0.21
C VAL A 45 -4.35 6.65 1.20
N ASP A 46 -3.50 7.31 1.98
CA ASP A 46 -3.87 8.45 2.81
C ASP A 46 -3.16 9.69 2.25
N GLU A 47 -3.91 10.53 1.51
CA GLU A 47 -3.36 11.72 0.84
C GLU A 47 -2.80 12.75 1.84
N GLU A 48 -3.41 12.88 3.01
CA GLU A 48 -3.02 13.88 4.03
C GLU A 48 -1.73 13.45 4.75
N LYS A 49 -1.63 12.19 5.13
CA LYS A 49 -0.47 11.64 5.87
C LYS A 49 0.63 11.11 4.95
N LYS A 50 0.40 11.07 3.64
CA LYS A 50 1.34 10.64 2.61
C LYS A 50 1.96 9.26 2.86
N PHE A 51 1.09 8.28 3.09
CA PHE A 51 1.52 6.89 3.10
C PHE A 51 0.59 6.01 2.25
N VAL A 52 1.14 4.88 1.82
CA VAL A 52 0.41 3.78 1.18
C VAL A 52 0.49 2.58 2.10
N VAL A 53 -0.66 2.02 2.46
CA VAL A 53 -0.74 0.70 3.07
C VAL A 53 -1.11 -0.28 1.97
N TYR A 54 -0.31 -1.30 1.75
CA TYR A 54 -0.69 -2.38 0.84
C TYR A 54 -0.49 -3.74 1.47
N TRP A 55 -1.31 -4.68 1.01
CA TRP A 55 -1.28 -6.06 1.44
C TRP A 55 -0.94 -6.95 0.26
N HIS A 56 -0.13 -7.96 0.56
CA HIS A 56 0.28 -8.99 -0.38
C HIS A 56 0.33 -10.35 0.34
N MET A 57 -0.09 -11.39 -0.37
CA MET A 57 0.03 -12.77 0.08
C MET A 57 1.44 -13.28 -0.29
N LYS A 58 2.30 -13.43 0.71
CA LYS A 58 3.69 -13.82 0.51
C LYS A 58 3.85 -15.27 0.06
N SER A 59 2.95 -16.14 0.49
CA SER A 59 2.98 -17.55 0.15
C SER A 59 1.59 -18.14 0.21
N VAL A 60 1.17 -18.76 -0.90
CA VAL A 60 -0.09 -19.50 -0.99
C VAL A 60 -0.09 -20.73 -0.07
N VAL A 61 1.10 -21.27 0.22
CA VAL A 61 1.28 -22.52 0.99
C VAL A 61 1.30 -22.26 2.49
N SER A 62 1.95 -21.18 2.94
CA SER A 62 2.06 -20.85 4.37
C SER A 62 1.00 -19.85 4.84
N TYR A 63 0.14 -19.34 3.94
CA TYR A 63 -0.87 -18.30 4.22
C TYR A 63 -0.29 -17.09 4.97
N GLU A 64 0.99 -16.79 4.72
CA GLU A 64 1.68 -15.64 5.29
C GLU A 64 1.12 -14.35 4.66
N ASN A 65 0.48 -13.56 5.50
CA ASN A 65 -0.11 -12.28 5.14
C ASN A 65 0.78 -11.17 5.67
N VAL A 66 1.34 -10.35 4.77
CA VAL A 66 2.18 -9.22 5.17
C VAL A 66 1.51 -7.93 4.73
N VAL A 67 1.44 -6.97 5.65
CA VAL A 67 1.04 -5.61 5.34
C VAL A 67 2.30 -4.75 5.31
N HIS A 68 2.46 -4.00 4.23
CA HIS A 68 3.53 -3.05 4.05
C HIS A 68 2.96 -1.65 4.11
N ILE A 69 3.68 -0.76 4.78
CA ILE A 69 3.34 0.65 4.83
C ILE A 69 4.53 1.42 4.29
N ILE A 70 4.30 2.17 3.23
CA ILE A 70 5.28 3.00 2.55
C ILE A 70 4.96 4.45 2.90
N GLU A 71 5.92 5.15 3.45
CA GLU A 71 5.83 6.57 3.80
C GLU A 71 6.75 7.39 2.86
N GLU A 72 6.76 8.71 3.02
CA GLU A 72 7.72 9.58 2.33
C GLU A 72 9.17 9.12 2.56
N ASP A 73 10.05 9.46 1.62
CA ASP A 73 11.46 9.05 1.58
C ASP A 73 11.71 7.55 1.47
N ASN A 74 10.77 6.78 0.90
CA ASN A 74 10.89 5.33 0.76
C ASN A 74 11.04 4.58 2.10
N LYS A 75 10.48 5.13 3.16
CA LYS A 75 10.45 4.45 4.47
C LYS A 75 9.40 3.34 4.41
N VAL A 76 9.87 2.11 4.31
CA VAL A 76 9.02 0.91 4.27
C VAL A 76 9.02 0.23 5.63
N ARG A 77 7.85 0.09 6.24
CA ARG A 77 7.63 -0.76 7.43
C ARG A 77 6.82 -1.99 7.05
N LYS A 78 7.26 -3.17 7.50
CA LYS A 78 6.52 -4.43 7.38
C LYS A 78 5.82 -4.70 8.71
N VAL A 79 4.52 -4.98 8.65
CA VAL A 79 3.70 -5.34 9.81
C VAL A 79 3.21 -6.76 9.58
N ASP A 80 3.64 -7.67 10.45
CA ASP A 80 3.15 -9.05 10.47
C ASP A 80 1.79 -9.09 11.17
N PHE A 81 0.78 -9.61 10.48
CA PHE A 81 -0.54 -9.84 11.04
C PHE A 81 -0.66 -11.29 11.48
N GLU A 82 0.09 -11.66 12.53
CA GLU A 82 0.15 -13.01 13.09
C GLU A 82 -1.26 -13.55 13.44
N ALA A 83 -2.19 -12.68 13.83
CA ALA A 83 -3.56 -13.02 14.19
C ALA A 83 -4.46 -13.41 12.99
N TYR A 84 -4.14 -12.98 11.76
CA TYR A 84 -4.93 -13.28 10.56
C TYR A 84 -4.41 -14.46 9.74
N ALA A 85 -3.29 -15.08 10.16
CA ALA A 85 -2.71 -16.27 9.53
C ALA A 85 -3.65 -17.49 9.46
N ARG A 86 -4.82 -17.44 10.13
CA ARG A 86 -5.87 -18.46 10.07
C ARG A 86 -7.10 -18.07 9.25
N SER A 87 -7.13 -16.84 8.71
CA SER A 87 -8.22 -16.46 7.83
C SER A 87 -7.99 -17.08 6.46
N THR A 88 -8.87 -17.99 6.07
CA THR A 88 -8.92 -18.59 4.73
C THR A 88 -9.32 -17.59 3.65
N SER A 89 -9.63 -16.35 4.02
CA SER A 89 -9.90 -15.28 3.09
C SER A 89 -8.58 -14.86 2.43
N TYR A 90 -8.54 -14.92 1.09
CA TYR A 90 -7.47 -14.43 0.19
C TYR A 90 -7.22 -12.90 0.28
N SER A 91 -7.54 -12.29 1.42
CA SER A 91 -7.30 -10.91 1.77
C SER A 91 -7.68 -10.69 3.24
N PRO A 92 -6.79 -10.14 4.07
CA PRO A 92 -7.22 -9.44 5.27
C PRO A 92 -8.03 -8.21 4.83
N PRO A 93 -8.99 -7.76 5.64
CA PRO A 93 -9.79 -6.59 5.30
C PRO A 93 -8.94 -5.33 5.51
N LEU A 94 -8.09 -4.98 4.54
CA LEU A 94 -7.45 -3.66 4.47
C LEU A 94 -8.50 -2.52 4.57
N PHE A 95 -9.74 -2.81 4.19
CA PHE A 95 -10.90 -1.94 4.29
C PHE A 95 -11.41 -1.71 5.73
N THR A 96 -10.78 -2.30 6.75
CA THR A 96 -11.04 -1.94 8.17
C THR A 96 -10.17 -0.78 8.65
N TYR A 97 -9.19 -0.33 7.83
CA TYR A 97 -8.42 0.86 8.16
C TYR A 97 -9.32 2.10 8.02
N VAL A 98 -9.70 2.68 9.16
CA VAL A 98 -10.38 3.97 9.22
C VAL A 98 -9.38 5.02 9.69
N PRO A 99 -9.00 6.00 8.84
CA PRO A 99 -7.92 6.97 9.11
C PRO A 99 -8.13 7.84 10.37
N SER A 100 -9.30 7.78 11.01
CA SER A 100 -9.70 8.55 12.19
C SER A 100 -10.06 7.73 13.44
N LEU A 101 -9.97 6.40 13.48
CA LEU A 101 -10.37 5.67 14.68
C LEU A 101 -9.21 5.45 15.67
N VAL A 102 -9.31 6.20 16.77
CA VAL A 102 -9.02 5.75 18.14
C VAL A 102 -8.97 4.22 18.21
N GLN A 103 -7.86 3.69 18.71
CA GLN A 103 -7.63 2.30 19.05
C GLN A 103 -8.94 1.58 19.39
N ILE A 104 -9.42 0.70 18.50
CA ILE A 104 -10.53 -0.19 18.84
C ILE A 104 -9.99 -1.14 19.90
N GLN A 105 -10.49 -0.98 21.12
CA GLN A 105 -10.08 -1.68 22.33
C GLN A 105 -10.82 -3.01 22.48
#